data_AF-A0A834BA76-F1
#
_entry.id   AF-A0A834BA76-F1
#
_cell.length_a   1.000
_cell.length_b   1.000
_cell.length_c   1.000
_cell.angle_alpha   90.00
_cell.angle_beta   90.00
_cell.angle_gamma   90.00
#
_symmetry.space_group_name_H-M   'P 1'
#
loop_
_entity.id
_entity.type
_entity.pdbx_description
1 polymer ?
#
loop_
_entity_poly.entity_id
_entity_poly.type
_entity_poly.pdbx_seq_one_letter_code
_entity_poly.pdbx_strand_id
1 'polypeptide(L)'
;MAVRLVSCGKARHADRLPLVVLLGLLLARPAWALVEGLYCGTRDCYEVLGVSRTASKAEIARAYRQLARRYHPDHYRPEPGDEGPGRSLQSAEEAFLLVATAYETLKMWWLCSSPPAYAREDWQWSARQQKRHFFR
;
A
#
# COMPACT_ATOMS: atom_id res chain seq x y z
N MET A 1 -53.42 38.43 -41.58
CA MET A 1 -53.59 38.59 -40.12
C MET A 1 -52.45 37.87 -39.44
N ALA A 2 -51.66 38.58 -38.64
CA ALA A 2 -50.53 38.06 -37.88
C ALA A 2 -51.02 37.46 -36.56
N VAL A 3 -50.55 36.26 -36.21
CA VAL A 3 -50.55 35.80 -34.83
C VAL A 3 -49.13 35.33 -34.52
N ARG A 4 -48.37 36.24 -33.89
CA ARG A 4 -47.14 35.90 -33.18
C ARG A 4 -47.51 35.02 -32.00
N LEU A 5 -47.00 33.80 -31.94
CA LEU A 5 -46.90 33.06 -30.69
C LEU A 5 -45.42 32.86 -30.36
N VAL A 6 -45.01 33.75 -29.45
CA VAL A 6 -43.98 33.65 -28.43
C VAL A 6 -43.11 32.38 -28.49
N SER A 7 -41.87 32.60 -28.91
CA SER A 7 -40.70 31.82 -28.54
C SER A 7 -40.65 31.65 -27.02
N CYS A 8 -40.99 30.47 -26.52
CA CYS A 8 -40.69 30.08 -25.14
C CYS A 8 -39.33 29.38 -25.15
N GLY A 9 -38.26 30.16 -24.99
CA GLY A 9 -36.92 29.66 -24.76
C GLY A 9 -36.89 28.77 -23.52
N LYS A 10 -36.87 27.45 -23.73
CA LYS A 10 -36.47 26.50 -22.68
C LYS A 10 -34.95 26.66 -22.55
N ALA A 11 -34.55 27.61 -21.72
CA ALA A 11 -33.17 27.83 -21.34
C ALA A 11 -32.59 26.49 -20.92
N ARG A 12 -31.56 26.06 -21.65
CA ARG A 12 -30.67 24.98 -21.25
C ARG A 12 -30.10 25.37 -19.89
N HIS A 13 -30.65 24.80 -18.82
CA HIS A 13 -29.95 24.68 -17.55
C HIS A 13 -28.75 23.78 -17.83
N ALA A 14 -27.69 24.38 -18.39
CA ALA A 14 -26.37 23.80 -18.35
C ALA A 14 -26.02 23.77 -16.87
N ASP A 15 -26.03 22.55 -16.35
CA ASP A 15 -25.84 22.15 -14.97
C ASP A 15 -24.58 22.79 -14.38
N ARG A 16 -24.72 24.02 -13.87
CA ARG A 16 -23.73 24.58 -12.94
C ARG A 16 -23.91 23.83 -11.63
N LEU A 17 -23.27 22.67 -11.55
CA LEU A 17 -23.05 21.97 -10.28
C LEU A 17 -22.64 23.03 -9.25
N PRO A 18 -23.42 23.21 -8.17
CA PRO A 18 -23.19 24.31 -7.24
C PRO A 18 -21.76 24.22 -6.72
N LEU A 19 -21.09 25.36 -6.52
CA LEU A 19 -19.70 25.43 -6.05
C LEU A 19 -19.45 24.56 -4.81
N VAL A 20 -20.48 24.31 -4.01
CA VAL A 20 -20.47 23.41 -2.84
C VAL A 20 -20.27 21.94 -3.21
N VAL A 21 -20.81 21.47 -4.34
CA VAL A 21 -20.60 20.10 -4.85
C VAL A 21 -19.21 19.94 -5.45
N LEU A 22 -18.70 20.96 -6.16
CA LEU A 22 -17.31 21.00 -6.62
C LEU A 22 -16.32 21.02 -5.43
N LEU A 23 -16.60 21.84 -4.41
CA LEU A 23 -15.83 21.87 -3.16
C LEU A 23 -15.95 20.55 -2.38
N GLY A 24 -17.13 19.92 -2.38
CA GLY A 24 -17.36 18.61 -1.77
C GLY A 24 -16.60 17.49 -2.48
N LEU A 25 -16.53 17.49 -3.81
CA LEU A 25 -15.73 16.55 -4.60
C LEU A 25 -14.21 16.80 -4.42
N LEU A 26 -13.80 18.05 -4.20
CA LEU A 26 -12.40 18.41 -3.89
C LEU A 26 -11.99 18.04 -2.45
N LEU A 27 -12.92 18.12 -1.49
CA LEU A 27 -12.68 17.76 -0.08
C LEU A 27 -12.91 16.27 0.20
N ALA A 28 -13.70 15.59 -0.64
CA ALA A 28 -13.80 14.13 -0.66
C ALA A 28 -12.52 13.55 -1.26
N ARG A 29 -11.43 13.53 -0.48
CA ARG A 29 -10.26 12.73 -0.83
C ARG A 29 -10.76 11.30 -1.02
N PRO A 30 -10.75 10.75 -2.23
CA PRO A 30 -11.32 9.46 -2.44
C PRO A 30 -10.47 8.44 -1.67
N ALA A 31 -11.12 7.48 -1.00
CA ALA A 31 -10.44 6.56 -0.08
C ALA A 31 -9.27 5.79 -0.73
N TRP A 32 -9.26 5.65 -2.06
CA TRP A 32 -8.15 5.05 -2.81
C TRP A 32 -6.84 5.85 -2.70
N ALA A 33 -6.89 7.16 -2.44
CA ALA A 33 -5.69 7.98 -2.23
C ALA A 33 -4.92 7.61 -0.94
N LEU A 34 -5.51 6.83 -0.04
CA LEU A 34 -4.85 6.32 1.17
C LEU A 34 -4.13 4.98 0.91
N VAL A 35 -4.38 4.32 -0.22
CA VAL A 35 -3.89 2.95 -0.48
C VAL A 35 -2.42 2.94 -0.90
N GLU A 36 -1.92 3.99 -1.55
CA GLU A 36 -0.53 4.04 -2.05
C GLU A 36 0.54 3.95 -0.94
N GLY A 37 0.22 4.36 0.29
CA GLY A 37 1.13 4.31 1.43
C GLY A 37 1.00 3.06 2.31
N LEU A 38 0.05 2.17 2.02
CA LEU A 38 -0.21 0.99 2.86
C LEU A 38 0.54 -0.23 2.30
N TYR A 39 1.49 -0.77 3.08
CA TYR A 39 2.23 -2.00 2.74
C TYR A 39 3.05 -1.90 1.45
N CYS A 40 2.60 -2.59 0.39
CA CYS A 40 3.19 -2.63 -0.94
C CYS A 40 2.44 -1.71 -1.93
N GLY A 41 1.51 -0.88 -1.41
CA GLY A 41 0.73 0.07 -2.18
C GLY A 41 -0.23 -0.61 -3.15
N THR A 42 -0.09 -0.28 -4.43
CA THR A 42 -0.89 -0.84 -5.53
C THR A 42 -0.37 -2.19 -6.05
N ARG A 43 0.79 -2.66 -5.57
CA ARG A 43 1.40 -3.92 -5.99
C ARG A 43 1.17 -5.01 -4.94
N ASP A 44 0.96 -6.25 -5.40
CA ASP A 44 0.86 -7.40 -4.51
C ASP A 44 2.25 -7.74 -3.92
N CYS A 45 2.35 -7.92 -2.60
CA CYS A 45 3.63 -8.20 -1.93
C CYS A 45 4.27 -9.54 -2.37
N TYR A 46 3.46 -10.50 -2.85
CA TYR A 46 3.94 -11.74 -3.45
C TYR A 46 4.60 -11.51 -4.81
N GLU A 47 4.06 -10.60 -5.61
CA GLU A 47 4.60 -10.24 -6.93
C GLU A 47 5.90 -9.46 -6.78
N VAL A 48 6.00 -8.56 -5.80
CA VAL A 48 7.24 -7.83 -5.48
C VAL A 48 8.39 -8.78 -5.15
N LEU A 49 8.10 -9.88 -4.44
CA LEU A 49 9.09 -10.90 -4.11
C LEU A 49 9.27 -11.96 -5.21
N GLY A 50 8.39 -12.00 -6.22
CA GLY A 50 8.41 -13.00 -7.29
C GLY A 50 8.08 -14.42 -6.82
N VAL A 51 7.22 -14.55 -5.81
CA VAL A 51 6.82 -15.85 -5.23
C VAL A 51 5.34 -16.13 -5.43
N SER A 52 4.97 -17.41 -5.44
CA SER A 52 3.56 -17.82 -5.44
C SER A 52 2.87 -17.44 -4.13
N ARG A 53 1.55 -17.23 -4.16
CA ARG A 53 0.71 -17.08 -2.96
C ARG A 53 0.72 -18.32 -2.05
N THR A 54 1.09 -19.47 -2.60
CA THR A 54 1.23 -20.74 -1.86
C THR A 54 2.67 -20.99 -1.40
N ALA A 55 3.58 -20.03 -1.55
CA ALA A 55 4.98 -20.22 -1.24
C ALA A 55 5.22 -20.48 0.26
N SER A 56 6.20 -21.33 0.54
CA SER A 56 6.59 -21.63 1.92
C SER A 56 7.39 -20.48 2.55
N LYS A 57 7.43 -20.43 3.89
CA LYS A 57 8.24 -19.44 4.62
C LYS A 57 9.72 -19.46 4.20
N ALA A 58 10.25 -20.65 3.92
CA ALA A 58 11.63 -20.82 3.49
C ALA A 58 11.88 -20.19 2.11
N GLU A 59 10.92 -20.32 1.19
CA GLU A 59 10.98 -19.71 -0.15
C GLU A 59 10.90 -18.20 -0.08
N ILE A 60 9.97 -17.64 0.70
CA ILE A 60 9.83 -16.20 0.91
C ILE A 60 11.14 -15.61 1.48
N ALA A 61 11.72 -16.24 2.50
CA ALA A 61 12.99 -15.81 3.09
C ALA A 61 14.18 -15.98 2.13
N ARG A 62 14.14 -16.98 1.24
CA ARG A 62 15.18 -17.19 0.22
C ARG A 62 15.10 -16.12 -0.88
N ALA A 63 13.90 -15.80 -1.36
CA ALA A 63 13.65 -14.77 -2.36
C ALA A 63 14.07 -13.39 -1.84
N TYR A 64 13.64 -13.03 -0.63
CA TYR A 64 14.05 -11.80 0.05
C TYR A 64 15.58 -11.65 0.10
N ARG A 65 16.30 -12.66 0.56
CA ARG A 65 17.78 -12.62 0.64
C ARG A 65 18.45 -12.42 -0.72
N GLN A 66 17.88 -12.96 -1.80
CA GLN A 66 18.43 -12.77 -3.15
C GLN A 66 18.19 -11.36 -3.66
N LEU A 67 16.98 -10.83 -3.48
CA LEU A 67 16.62 -9.48 -3.90
C LEU A 67 17.35 -8.41 -3.07
N ALA A 68 17.47 -8.62 -1.77
CA ALA A 68 18.21 -7.74 -0.86
C ALA A 68 19.66 -7.55 -1.31
N ARG A 69 20.34 -8.61 -1.76
CA ARG A 69 21.71 -8.50 -2.29
C ARG A 69 21.78 -7.77 -3.64
N ARG A 70 20.75 -7.90 -4.49
CA ARG A 70 20.71 -7.26 -5.81
C ARG A 70 20.48 -5.75 -5.71
N TYR A 71 19.64 -5.32 -4.76
CA TYR A 71 19.27 -3.92 -4.57
C TYR A 71 20.07 -3.21 -3.47
N HIS A 72 21.06 -3.88 -2.86
CA HIS A 72 21.88 -3.26 -1.82
C HIS A 72 22.76 -2.15 -2.43
N PRO A 73 22.82 -0.94 -1.82
CA PRO A 73 23.57 0.19 -2.36
C PRO A 73 25.08 -0.09 -2.47
N ASP A 74 25.63 -0.95 -1.61
CA ASP A 74 27.05 -1.36 -1.63
C ASP A 74 27.43 -2.26 -2.84
N HIS A 75 26.45 -2.98 -3.39
CA HIS A 75 26.66 -3.86 -4.54
C HIS A 75 26.20 -3.22 -5.86
N TYR A 76 25.59 -2.03 -5.81
CA TYR A 76 25.07 -1.36 -6.98
C TYR A 76 26.20 -0.66 -7.72
N ARG A 77 26.73 -1.32 -8.75
CA ARG A 77 27.65 -0.72 -9.71
C ARG A 77 26.83 -0.27 -10.91
N PRO A 78 26.45 1.02 -11.03
CA PRO A 78 25.83 1.50 -12.25
C PRO A 78 26.85 1.34 -13.38
N GLU A 79 26.48 0.63 -14.45
CA GLU A 79 27.31 0.58 -15.65
C GLU A 79 27.33 1.98 -16.30
N PRO A 80 28.50 2.50 -16.69
CA PRO A 80 28.60 3.80 -17.34
C PRO A 80 28.04 3.68 -18.76
N GLY A 81 26.81 4.12 -18.98
CA GLY A 81 26.18 4.17 -20.31
C GLY A 81 24.71 3.79 -20.37
N ASP A 82 24.12 3.36 -19.25
CA ASP A 82 22.75 2.82 -19.22
C ASP A 82 21.79 3.80 -18.52
N GLU A 83 21.57 4.96 -19.15
CA GLU A 83 20.69 6.06 -18.67
C GLU A 83 19.20 5.76 -18.91
N GLY A 84 18.74 4.58 -18.48
CA GLY A 84 17.32 4.21 -18.49
C GLY A 84 16.57 4.75 -17.27
N PRO A 85 15.29 5.17 -17.40
CA PRO A 85 14.44 5.58 -16.28
C PRO A 85 14.14 4.34 -15.40
N GLY A 86 14.97 4.11 -14.38
CA GLY A 86 14.81 2.98 -13.45
C GLY A 86 16.10 2.34 -12.95
N ARG A 87 17.28 2.93 -13.22
CA ARG A 87 18.59 2.45 -12.71
C ARG A 87 19.44 3.51 -12.01
N SER A 88 18.79 4.54 -11.47
CA SER A 88 19.46 5.44 -10.51
C SER A 88 19.65 4.71 -9.18
N LEU A 89 20.67 5.09 -8.41
CA LEU A 89 20.88 4.58 -7.04
C LEU A 89 19.60 4.73 -6.19
N GLN A 90 18.89 5.84 -6.36
CA GLN A 90 17.61 6.12 -5.71
C GLN A 90 16.55 5.05 -6.02
N SER A 91 16.45 4.62 -7.28
CA SER A 91 15.50 3.55 -7.65
C SER A 91 15.85 2.17 -7.07
N ALA A 92 17.14 1.90 -6.85
CA ALA A 92 17.59 0.66 -6.22
C ALA A 92 17.30 0.65 -4.71
N GLU A 93 17.52 1.77 -4.04
CA GLU A 93 17.15 1.97 -2.63
C GLU A 93 15.64 1.84 -2.42
N GLU A 94 14.84 2.47 -3.27
CA GLU A 94 13.38 2.35 -3.25
C GLU A 94 12.92 0.89 -3.45
N ALA A 95 13.51 0.18 -4.42
CA ALA A 95 13.22 -1.23 -4.65
C ALA A 95 13.62 -2.10 -3.44
N PHE A 96 14.75 -1.81 -2.79
CA PHE A 96 15.17 -2.49 -1.57
C PHE A 96 14.16 -2.31 -0.44
N LEU A 97 13.71 -1.07 -0.20
CA LEU A 97 12.71 -0.76 0.81
C LEU A 97 11.39 -1.50 0.53
N LEU A 98 10.91 -1.50 -0.71
CA LEU A 98 9.70 -2.23 -1.11
C LEU A 98 9.82 -3.74 -0.89
N VAL A 99 10.98 -4.33 -1.18
CA VAL A 99 11.24 -5.76 -0.93
C VAL A 99 11.26 -6.05 0.57
N ALA A 100 11.81 -5.14 1.38
CA ALA A 100 11.84 -5.29 2.84
C ALA A 100 10.44 -5.18 3.46
N THR A 101 9.63 -4.21 3.03
CA THR A 101 8.23 -4.07 3.50
C THR A 101 7.40 -5.29 3.09
N ALA A 102 7.54 -5.78 1.86
CA ALA A 102 6.88 -7.00 1.40
C ALA A 102 7.26 -8.23 2.25
N TYR A 103 8.54 -8.36 2.62
CA TYR A 103 8.97 -9.47 3.47
C TYR A 103 8.38 -9.41 4.88
N GLU A 104 8.44 -8.25 5.54
CA GLU A 104 7.96 -8.10 6.92
C GLU A 104 6.44 -8.28 7.02
N THR A 105 5.68 -7.80 6.03
CA THR A 105 4.22 -7.99 5.98
C THR A 105 3.84 -9.46 5.88
N LEU A 106 4.45 -10.20 4.96
CA LEU A 106 4.21 -11.64 4.79
C LEU A 106 4.67 -12.44 6.01
N LYS A 107 5.79 -12.05 6.62
CA LYS A 107 6.31 -12.66 7.85
C LYS A 107 5.38 -12.45 9.04
N MET A 108 4.82 -11.24 9.19
CA MET A 108 3.92 -10.89 10.30
C MET A 108 2.58 -11.63 10.18
N TRP A 109 2.01 -11.72 8.98
CA TRP A 109 0.79 -12.49 8.73
C TRP A 109 0.94 -13.97 9.13
N TRP A 110 2.11 -14.54 8.85
CA TRP A 110 2.45 -15.91 9.27
C TRP A 110 2.58 -16.08 10.78
N LEU A 111 3.24 -15.14 11.47
CA LEU A 111 3.38 -15.17 12.93
C LEU A 111 2.01 -15.12 13.63
N CYS A 112 1.04 -14.41 13.06
CA CYS A 112 -0.33 -14.38 13.55
C CYS A 112 -1.06 -15.73 13.35
N SER A 113 -0.84 -16.38 12.21
CA SER A 113 -1.48 -17.67 11.87
C SER A 113 -0.92 -18.85 12.68
N SER A 114 0.33 -18.77 13.14
CA SER A 114 0.99 -19.83 13.92
C SER A 114 1.95 -19.21 14.92
N PRO A 115 1.46 -18.76 16.09
CA PRO A 115 2.31 -18.14 17.09
C PRO A 115 3.33 -19.16 17.61
N PRO A 116 4.60 -18.76 17.79
CA PRO A 116 5.62 -19.63 18.37
C PRO A 116 5.23 -20.01 19.80
N ALA A 117 5.68 -21.19 20.26
CA ALA A 117 5.28 -21.76 21.54
C ALA A 117 5.45 -20.79 22.73
N TYR A 118 6.50 -19.96 22.74
CA TYR A 118 6.75 -18.98 23.79
C TYR A 118 5.69 -17.86 23.86
N ALA A 119 5.10 -17.46 22.72
CA ALA A 119 4.12 -16.39 22.69
C ALA A 119 2.78 -16.78 23.34
N ARG A 120 2.53 -18.08 23.58
CA ARG A 120 1.27 -18.57 24.13
C ARG A 120 1.11 -18.28 25.64
N GLU A 121 2.22 -18.10 26.36
CA GLU A 121 2.23 -17.87 27.82
C GLU A 121 2.20 -16.37 28.18
N ASP A 122 2.84 -15.53 27.37
CA ASP A 122 2.95 -14.07 27.59
C ASP A 122 1.61 -13.31 27.43
N TRP A 123 0.75 -13.76 26.50
CA TRP A 123 -0.62 -13.23 26.38
C TRP A 123 -1.49 -13.53 27.60
N GLN A 124 -1.24 -14.64 28.32
CA GLN A 124 -1.98 -14.94 29.55
C GLN A 124 -1.50 -14.07 30.73
N TRP A 125 -0.23 -13.67 30.77
CA TRP A 125 0.32 -12.82 31.83
C TRP A 125 -0.18 -11.38 31.75
N SER A 126 -0.19 -10.80 30.55
CA SER A 126 -0.72 -9.46 30.25
C SER A 126 -2.24 -9.38 30.45
N ALA A 127 -3.01 -10.37 29.99
CA ALA A 127 -4.45 -10.45 30.26
C ALA A 127 -4.79 -10.61 31.76
N ARG A 128 -3.92 -11.28 32.54
CA ARG A 128 -4.07 -11.41 34.01
C ARG A 128 -3.68 -10.13 34.77
N GLN A 129 -2.69 -9.37 34.30
CA GLN A 129 -2.33 -8.08 34.90
C GLN A 129 -3.39 -7.00 34.70
N GLN A 130 -4.03 -6.93 33.52
CA GLN A 130 -5.05 -5.93 33.26
C GLN A 130 -6.32 -6.13 34.13
N LYS A 131 -6.65 -7.38 34.47
CA LYS A 131 -7.71 -7.68 35.44
C LYS A 131 -7.36 -7.31 36.90
N ARG A 132 -6.07 -7.30 37.27
CA ARG A 132 -5.61 -6.84 38.60
C ARG A 132 -5.58 -5.32 38.73
N HIS A 133 -5.37 -4.60 37.62
CA HIS A 133 -5.39 -3.14 37.61
C HIS A 133 -6.82 -2.54 37.54
N PHE A 134 -7.80 -3.31 37.05
CA PHE A 134 -9.22 -2.91 37.01
C PHE A 134 -9.96 -3.19 38.34
N PHE A 135 -9.48 -4.13 39.15
CA PHE A 135 -10.01 -4.44 40.49
C PHE A 135 -9.13 -3.86 41.61
N ARG A 136 -8.75 -2.59 41.49
CA ARG A 136 -8.13 -1.80 42.57
C ARG A 136 -8.75 -0.42 42.63
#